data_AF-A0A377D0W0-F1
#
_entry.id   AF-A0A377D0W0-F1
#
_cell.length_a   1.000
_cell.length_b   1.000
_cell.length_c   1.000
_cell.angle_alpha   90.00
_cell.angle_beta   90.00
_cell.angle_gamma   90.00
#
_symmetry.space_group_name_H-M   'P 1'
#
loop_
_entity.id
_entity.type
_entity.pdbx_description
1 polymer ?
#
loop_
_entity_poly.entity_id
_entity_poly.type
_entity_poly.pdbx_seq_one_letter_code
_entity_poly.pdbx_strand_id
1 'polypeptide(L)'
;MWNLLRRTRKNQKSGRDVREAGWTSLFQAVAEPFAGAWQQGVKTDPESVLSFHAVFSCISLISQDIAKMRLRLMQTDAHGIRRETRRGDIARLCRRPNAQQKPHPVF
;
A
#
# COMPACT_ATOMS: atom_id res chain seq x y z
N MET A 1 18.03 -33.38 45.65
CA MET A 1 19.12 -32.42 45.35
C MET A 1 19.42 -32.59 43.86
N TRP A 2 19.27 -31.67 42.91
CA TRP A 2 19.33 -30.20 42.84
C TRP A 2 18.36 -29.69 41.76
N ASN A 3 17.75 -28.52 42.00
CA ASN A 3 17.05 -27.72 40.99
C ASN A 3 18.07 -26.83 40.27
N LEU A 4 18.14 -26.89 38.94
CA LEU A 4 18.87 -25.90 38.13
C LEU A 4 18.09 -25.59 36.84
N LEU A 5 17.77 -24.29 36.73
CA LEU A 5 17.26 -23.54 35.58
C LEU A 5 15.81 -23.76 35.14
N ARG A 6 14.96 -23.09 35.92
CA ARG A 6 13.72 -22.44 35.48
C ARG A 6 14.02 -21.48 34.31
N ARG A 7 13.89 -21.94 33.06
CA ARG A 7 13.95 -21.05 31.89
C ARG A 7 12.62 -20.31 31.80
N THR A 8 12.62 -19.05 32.23
CA THR A 8 11.47 -18.16 32.04
C THR A 8 11.20 -18.02 30.55
N ARG A 9 9.99 -18.37 30.10
CA ARG A 9 9.52 -17.93 28.78
C ARG A 9 9.45 -16.41 28.85
N LYS A 10 10.44 -15.73 28.27
CA LYS A 10 10.33 -14.29 28.02
C LYS A 10 9.09 -14.10 27.15
N ASN A 11 8.14 -13.33 27.67
CA ASN A 11 6.97 -12.85 26.97
C ASN A 11 7.35 -12.50 25.53
N GLN A 12 6.70 -13.18 24.59
CA GLN A 12 6.68 -12.80 23.19
C GLN A 12 5.93 -11.46 23.13
N LYS A 13 6.67 -10.36 23.34
CA LYS A 13 6.15 -9.04 23.01
C LYS A 13 5.97 -9.08 21.50
N SER A 14 4.72 -9.19 21.09
CA SER A 14 4.25 -8.88 19.75
C SER A 14 4.67 -7.44 19.45
N GLY A 15 5.91 -7.29 18.98
CA GLY A 15 6.33 -6.10 18.27
C GLY A 15 5.56 -6.17 16.97
N ARG A 16 4.41 -5.48 16.93
CA ARG A 16 3.76 -5.17 15.66
C ARG A 16 4.82 -4.47 14.83
N ASP A 17 5.25 -5.14 13.77
CA ASP A 17 6.26 -4.66 12.86
C ASP A 17 5.77 -3.31 12.32
N VAL A 18 6.42 -2.22 12.71
CA VAL A 18 6.08 -0.84 12.30
C VAL A 18 6.56 -0.66 10.87
N ARG A 19 6.04 -1.47 9.95
CA ARG A 19 6.36 -1.45 8.52
C ARG A 19 5.17 -1.08 7.64
N GLU A 20 3.97 -0.97 8.23
CA GLU A 20 2.78 -0.50 7.52
C GLU A 20 2.43 0.98 7.81
N ALA A 21 3.14 1.65 8.73
CA ALA A 21 2.79 2.99 9.21
C ALA A 21 3.30 4.16 8.36
N GLY A 22 3.70 3.93 7.10
CA GLY A 22 4.29 4.99 6.25
C GLY A 22 3.27 5.79 5.43
N TRP A 23 2.17 5.16 5.02
CA TRP A 23 1.15 5.78 4.16
C TRP A 23 -0.26 5.69 4.77
N THR A 24 -0.63 4.53 5.32
CA THR A 24 -1.95 4.36 5.96
C THR A 24 -2.10 5.27 7.17
N SER A 25 -1.04 5.48 7.97
CA SER A 25 -1.10 6.32 9.17
C SER A 25 -1.32 7.80 8.87
N LEU A 26 -0.83 8.32 7.74
CA LEU A 26 -1.01 9.73 7.37
C LEU A 26 -2.40 9.99 6.80
N PHE A 27 -2.88 9.11 5.92
CA PHE A 27 -4.24 9.22 5.39
C PHE A 27 -5.29 8.91 6.46
N GLN A 28 -5.01 8.02 7.41
CA GLN A 28 -5.91 7.72 8.53
C GLN A 28 -5.87 8.77 9.64
N ALA A 29 -4.77 9.53 9.75
CA ALA A 29 -4.70 10.71 10.63
C ALA A 29 -5.39 11.96 10.04
N VAL A 30 -5.50 12.05 8.72
CA VAL A 30 -6.11 13.20 8.02
C VAL A 30 -7.56 12.93 7.60
N ALA A 31 -7.94 11.67 7.38
CA ALA A 31 -9.31 11.29 7.04
C ALA A 31 -10.18 11.18 8.30
N GLU A 32 -10.47 12.31 8.92
CA GLU A 32 -11.60 12.40 9.84
C GLU A 32 -12.88 12.30 9.02
N PRO A 33 -13.82 11.38 9.35
CA PRO A 33 -15.08 11.24 8.59
C PRO A 33 -15.89 12.55 8.55
N PHE A 34 -15.71 13.39 9.57
CA PHE A 34 -16.18 14.77 9.65
C PHE A 34 -15.31 15.53 10.66
N ALA A 35 -15.29 16.86 10.59
CA ALA A 35 -14.49 17.69 11.48
C ALA A 35 -14.74 17.37 12.97
N GLY A 36 -13.68 17.02 13.70
CA GLY A 36 -13.76 16.71 15.15
C GLY A 36 -14.08 15.25 15.48
N ALA A 37 -14.26 14.39 14.48
CA ALA A 37 -14.52 12.97 14.68
C ALA A 37 -13.40 12.24 15.46
N TRP A 38 -12.15 12.71 15.33
CA TRP A 38 -11.02 12.20 16.11
C TRP A 38 -11.12 12.53 17.61
N GLN A 39 -11.67 13.69 18.01
CA GLN A 39 -11.86 14.07 19.42
C GLN A 39 -12.94 13.21 20.09
N GLN A 40 -13.94 12.81 19.31
CA GLN A 40 -15.01 11.92 19.75
C GLN A 40 -14.62 10.43 19.70
N GLY A 41 -13.39 10.11 19.24
CA GLY A 41 -12.93 8.74 19.10
C GLY A 41 -13.75 7.92 18.10
N VAL A 42 -14.41 8.56 17.14
CA VAL A 42 -15.25 7.90 16.14
C VAL A 42 -14.33 7.13 15.20
N LYS A 43 -14.32 5.80 15.35
CA LYS A 43 -13.62 4.89 14.45
C LYS A 43 -14.57 4.50 13.35
N THR A 44 -14.24 4.91 12.13
CA THR A 44 -14.97 4.45 10.94
C THR A 44 -14.50 3.04 10.62
N ASP A 45 -15.43 2.09 10.60
CA ASP A 45 -15.12 0.71 10.20
C ASP A 45 -15.01 0.64 8.67
N PRO A 46 -13.83 0.30 8.10
CA PRO A 46 -13.64 0.29 6.65
C PRO A 46 -14.56 -0.70 5.93
N GLU A 47 -14.92 -1.83 6.55
CA GLU A 47 -15.85 -2.80 5.95
C GLU A 47 -17.24 -2.19 5.76
N SER A 48 -17.73 -1.43 6.75
CA SER A 48 -18.99 -0.70 6.62
C SER A 48 -18.97 0.33 5.48
N VAL A 49 -17.86 1.04 5.29
CA VAL A 49 -17.72 2.06 4.23
C VAL A 49 -17.63 1.42 2.85
N LEU A 50 -16.90 0.32 2.72
CA LEU A 50 -16.74 -0.41 1.46
C LEU A 50 -18.02 -1.14 1.04
N SER A 51 -18.91 -1.46 1.99
CA SER A 51 -20.22 -2.05 1.70
C SER A 51 -21.17 -1.09 0.99
N PHE A 52 -20.92 0.23 1.06
CA PHE A 52 -21.75 1.22 0.40
C PHE A 52 -21.43 1.30 -1.10
N HIS A 53 -22.45 1.01 -1.92
CA HIS A 53 -22.29 0.85 -3.37
C HIS A 53 -21.63 2.05 -4.06
N ALA A 54 -21.95 3.29 -3.68
CA ALA A 54 -21.40 4.46 -4.35
C ALA A 54 -19.90 4.61 -4.08
N VAL A 55 -19.44 4.28 -2.86
CA VAL A 55 -18.01 4.28 -2.53
C VAL A 55 -17.29 3.19 -3.30
N PHE A 56 -17.84 1.98 -3.34
CA PHE A 56 -17.28 0.89 -4.14
C PHE A 56 -17.17 1.25 -5.63
N SER A 57 -18.20 1.90 -6.20
CA SER A 57 -18.18 2.39 -7.59
C SER A 57 -17.09 3.42 -7.81
N CYS A 58 -16.97 4.44 -6.95
CA CYS A 58 -15.94 5.47 -7.08
C CYS A 58 -14.52 4.89 -7.00
N ILE A 59 -14.26 4.04 -6.01
CA ILE A 59 -12.95 3.37 -5.86
C ILE A 59 -12.63 2.55 -7.10
N SER A 60 -13.61 1.81 -7.63
CA SER A 60 -13.44 1.00 -8.83
C SER A 60 -13.11 1.84 -10.06
N LEU A 61 -13.84 2.94 -10.27
CA LEU A 61 -13.60 3.85 -11.41
C LEU A 61 -12.21 4.47 -11.34
N ILE A 62 -11.85 5.06 -10.21
CA ILE A 62 -10.53 5.69 -10.00
C ILE A 62 -9.42 4.66 -10.22
N SER A 63 -9.58 3.46 -9.67
CA SER A 63 -8.57 2.39 -9.81
C SER A 63 -8.40 1.95 -11.25
N GLN A 64 -9.50 1.81 -12.00
CA GLN A 64 -9.46 1.46 -13.42
C GLN A 64 -8.84 2.56 -14.26
N ASP A 65 -9.15 3.84 -13.97
CA ASP A 65 -8.58 4.96 -14.70
C ASP A 65 -7.08 5.12 -14.46
N ILE A 66 -6.62 4.89 -13.23
CA ILE A 66 -5.19 4.82 -12.92
C ILE A 66 -4.53 3.64 -13.64
N ALA A 67 -5.18 2.47 -13.67
CA ALA A 67 -4.64 1.28 -14.32
C ALA A 67 -4.48 1.44 -15.84
N LYS A 68 -5.31 2.28 -16.48
CA LYS A 68 -5.18 2.63 -17.91
C LYS A 68 -3.96 3.50 -18.21
N MET A 69 -3.40 4.20 -17.22
CA MET A 69 -2.24 5.08 -17.44
C MET A 69 -0.97 4.26 -17.69
N ARG A 70 -0.20 4.63 -18.74
CA ARG A 70 1.05 3.93 -19.08
C ARG A 70 2.18 4.30 -18.13
N LEU A 71 2.69 3.31 -17.41
CA LEU A 71 3.92 3.44 -16.62
C LEU A 71 5.14 3.61 -17.55
N ARG A 72 5.96 4.65 -17.31
CA ARG A 72 7.20 4.92 -18.04
C ARG A 72 8.38 4.89 -17.08
N LEU A 73 9.34 4.02 -17.35
CA LEU A 73 10.61 3.99 -16.64
C LEU A 73 11.54 5.05 -17.26
N MET A 74 11.93 6.04 -16.45
CA MET A 74 12.81 7.13 -16.87
C MET A 74 14.20 6.94 -16.28
N GLN A 75 15.22 7.02 -17.12
CA GLN A 75 16.62 7.02 -16.73
C GLN A 75 17.25 8.36 -17.09
N THR A 76 18.10 8.88 -16.21
CA THR A 76 18.86 10.09 -16.48
C THR A 76 20.14 9.71 -17.22
N ASP A 77 20.35 10.31 -18.40
CA ASP A 77 21.57 10.13 -19.19
C ASP A 77 22.77 10.84 -18.56
N ALA A 78 23.98 10.56 -19.07
CA ALA A 78 25.21 11.24 -18.67
C ALA A 78 25.15 12.78 -18.83
N HIS A 79 24.28 13.28 -19.70
CA HIS A 79 24.06 14.71 -19.93
C HIS A 79 22.93 15.31 -19.07
N GLY A 80 22.38 14.58 -18.10
CA GLY A 80 21.34 15.06 -17.19
C GLY A 80 19.91 15.04 -17.76
N ILE A 81 19.70 14.53 -18.97
CA ILE A 81 18.38 14.45 -19.63
C ILE A 81 17.67 13.16 -19.22
N ARG A 82 16.38 13.24 -18.86
CA ARG A 82 15.55 12.06 -18.56
C ARG A 82 15.01 11.43 -19.85
N ARG A 83 15.40 10.20 -20.15
CA ARG A 83 14.90 9.42 -21.29
C ARG A 83 14.13 8.18 -20.82
N GLU A 84 13.16 7.77 -21.63
CA GLU A 84 12.39 6.55 -21.38
C GLU A 84 13.24 5.31 -21.68
N THR A 85 13.52 4.49 -20.66
CA THR A 85 14.25 3.23 -20.80
C THR A 85 13.27 2.06 -20.79
N ARG A 86 13.28 1.23 -21.83
CA ARG A 86 12.42 0.04 -21.95
C ARG A 86 13.14 -1.28 -21.71
N ARG A 87 14.44 -1.24 -21.39
CA ARG A 87 15.31 -2.42 -21.25
C ARG A 87 15.67 -2.67 -19.78
N GLY A 88 16.01 -3.90 -19.45
CA GLY A 88 16.38 -4.32 -18.09
C GLY A 88 15.25 -4.96 -17.29
N ASP A 89 15.60 -5.49 -16.12
CA ASP A 89 14.70 -6.29 -15.29
C ASP A 89 13.55 -5.48 -14.69
N ILE A 90 13.80 -4.23 -14.32
CA ILE A 90 12.78 -3.30 -13.82
C ILE A 90 11.71 -3.06 -14.90
N ALA A 91 12.14 -2.83 -16.15
CA ALA A 91 11.22 -2.63 -17.27
C ALA A 91 10.43 -3.91 -17.59
N ARG A 92 10.99 -5.11 -17.35
CA ARG A 92 10.27 -6.38 -17.45
C ARG A 92 9.22 -6.52 -16.36
N LEU A 93 9.57 -6.20 -15.11
CA LEU A 93 8.66 -6.24 -13.96
C LEU A 93 7.45 -5.31 -14.17
N CYS A 94 7.68 -4.09 -14.67
CA CYS A 94 6.60 -3.15 -14.99
C CYS A 94 5.60 -3.68 -16.04
N ARG A 95 6.03 -4.59 -16.93
CA ARG A 95 5.13 -5.23 -17.91
C ARG A 95 4.45 -6.48 -17.39
N ARG A 96 5.08 -7.20 -16.48
CA ARG A 96 4.49 -8.38 -15.85
C ARG A 96 5.08 -8.58 -14.46
N PRO A 97 4.34 -8.19 -13.40
CA PRO A 97 4.81 -8.33 -12.02
C PRO A 97 5.04 -9.78 -11.62
N ASN A 98 4.08 -10.67 -11.90
CA ASN A 98 4.18 -12.09 -11.58
C ASN A 98 3.34 -12.96 -12.55
N ALA A 99 3.25 -14.26 -12.25
CA ALA A 99 2.56 -15.21 -13.11
C ALA A 99 1.05 -14.97 -13.17
N GLN A 100 0.42 -14.62 -12.04
CA GLN A 100 -1.02 -14.53 -11.85
C GLN A 100 -1.59 -13.13 -12.18
N GLN A 101 -0.83 -12.07 -11.90
CA GLN A 101 -1.23 -10.68 -12.10
C GLN A 101 -0.74 -10.17 -13.45
N LYS A 102 -1.64 -9.52 -14.18
CA LYS A 102 -1.39 -8.88 -15.48
C LYS A 102 -1.59 -7.38 -15.35
N PRO A 103 -0.80 -6.54 -16.03
CA PRO A 103 -1.14 -5.14 -16.16
C PRO A 103 -2.43 -4.99 -16.97
N HIS A 104 -3.10 -3.85 -16.80
CA HIS A 104 -4.22 -3.50 -17.67
C HIS A 104 -3.72 -3.39 -19.13
N PRO A 105 -4.45 -3.96 -20.11
CA PRO A 105 -4.10 -3.78 -21.51
C PRO A 105 -4.21 -2.30 -21.86
N VAL A 106 -3.11 -1.71 -22.32
CA VAL A 106 -3.08 -0.35 -22.86
C VAL A 106 -3.13 -0.50 -24.38
N PHE A 107 -4.24 -0.09 -25.00
CA PHE A 107 -4.40 -0.08 -26.46
C PHE A 107 -3.50 1.00 -27.10
#